data_AF-M5C0I5-F1
#
_entry.id   AF-M5C0I5-F1
#
_cell.length_a   1.000
_cell.length_b   1.000
_cell.length_c   1.000
_cell.angle_alpha   90.00
_cell.angle_beta   90.00
_cell.angle_gamma   90.00
#
_symmetry.space_group_name_H-M   'P 1'
#
loop_
_entity.id
_entity.type
_entity.pdbx_description
1 polymer ?
#
loop_
_entity_poly.entity_id
_entity_poly.type
_entity_poly.pdbx_seq_one_letter_code
_entity_poly.pdbx_strand_id
1 'polypeptide(L)'
;MVEEVMAYLPDLEADRTKWLELIESLRAVTEGKIFLETSRARVTLALSLHHERLASQASDPAEALKSAQTASDLLSDLQVETYSSMSRREKTEFLLEQMRLLVLVANMKTEVGKSQEGEAEWIKVRVGGRKVNEGFLKEAENEDLKLKYYELMIKYALHNASYLDAAKHYYKVWETPSIKAETEGRGRSTLEYIVYYVVLASHSNEQSDMLHRLYNDPELAKIDLQYNLTKCFVTRELMRWPGIEGLYGAQLRETSVFDRTKDGDKRWEDLHMRVIEHIG
;
A
#
# COMPACT_ATOMS: atom_id res chain seq x y z
N MET A 1 36.78 -4.14 6.15
CA MET A 1 37.06 -2.71 5.84
C MET A 1 35.79 -1.92 5.51
N VAL A 2 35.09 -2.10 4.38
CA VAL A 2 33.87 -1.29 4.09
C VAL A 2 32.78 -1.47 5.14
N GLU A 3 32.41 -2.71 5.46
CA GLU A 3 31.39 -2.99 6.48
C GLU A 3 31.78 -2.49 7.88
N GLU A 4 33.06 -2.58 8.20
CA GLU A 4 33.63 -2.07 9.46
C GLU A 4 33.53 -0.54 9.53
N VAL A 5 33.79 0.15 8.42
CA VAL A 5 33.65 1.61 8.34
C VAL A 5 32.17 2.03 8.42
N MET A 6 31.26 1.25 7.85
CA MET A 6 29.81 1.49 7.97
C MET A 6 29.33 1.43 9.43
N ALA A 7 29.99 0.67 10.29
CA ALA A 7 29.61 0.56 11.70
C ALA A 7 29.76 1.87 12.49
N TYR A 8 30.53 2.85 11.99
CA TYR A 8 30.65 4.19 12.59
C TYR A 8 29.53 5.15 12.20
N LEU A 9 28.67 4.80 11.22
CA LEU A 9 27.59 5.68 10.77
C LEU A 9 26.61 6.07 11.89
N PRO A 10 26.16 5.17 12.78
CA PRO A 10 25.27 5.55 13.88
C PRO A 10 25.88 6.61 14.81
N ASP A 11 27.18 6.48 15.14
CA ASP A 11 27.88 7.39 16.05
C ASP A 11 28.04 8.79 15.46
N LEU A 12 28.11 8.89 14.13
CA LEU A 12 28.25 10.15 13.43
C LEU A 12 26.90 10.84 13.17
N GLU A 13 25.76 10.26 13.53
CA GLU A 13 24.45 10.87 13.24
C GLU A 13 24.27 12.27 13.83
N ALA A 14 24.91 12.56 14.97
CA ALA A 14 24.89 13.88 15.58
C ALA A 14 25.71 14.92 14.77
N ASP A 15 26.78 14.48 14.09
CA ASP A 15 27.63 15.30 13.23
C ASP A 15 27.26 15.03 11.75
N ARG A 16 26.15 15.63 11.32
CA ARG A 16 25.55 15.31 10.02
C ARG A 16 26.48 15.60 8.84
N THR A 17 27.36 16.58 8.96
CA THR A 17 28.35 16.91 7.93
C THR A 17 29.31 15.74 7.72
N LYS A 18 29.95 15.25 8.79
CA LYS A 18 30.87 14.09 8.68
C LYS A 18 30.15 12.81 8.27
N TRP A 19 28.92 12.64 8.74
CA TRP A 19 28.10 11.50 8.35
C TRP A 19 27.85 11.48 6.83
N LEU A 20 27.53 12.64 6.24
CA LEU A 20 27.34 12.76 4.79
C LEU A 20 28.65 12.52 4.02
N GLU A 21 29.76 13.10 4.46
CA GLU A 21 31.08 12.87 3.85
C GLU A 21 31.46 11.38 3.85
N LEU A 22 31.18 10.68 4.96
CA LEU A 22 31.44 9.25 5.07
C LEU A 22 30.53 8.43 4.15
N ILE A 23 29.24 8.74 4.09
CA ILE A 23 28.30 8.07 3.19
C ILE A 23 28.71 8.23 1.73
N GLU A 24 29.03 9.44 1.30
CA GLU A 24 29.42 9.68 -0.10
C GLU A 24 30.74 8.97 -0.43
N SER A 25 31.70 8.96 0.50
CA SER A 25 32.94 8.20 0.37
C SER A 25 32.67 6.70 0.23
N LEU A 26 31.80 6.14 1.07
CA LEU A 26 31.40 4.72 1.01
C LEU A 26 30.68 4.39 -0.31
N ARG A 27 29.76 5.25 -0.76
CA ARG A 27 29.06 5.07 -2.04
C ARG A 27 30.04 5.10 -3.21
N ALA A 28 30.97 6.05 -3.24
CA ALA A 28 32.00 6.14 -4.28
C ALA A 28 32.92 4.90 -4.28
N VAL A 29 33.41 4.47 -3.11
CA VAL A 29 34.32 3.32 -3.02
C VAL A 29 33.62 2.00 -3.35
N THR A 30 32.31 1.88 -3.16
CA THR A 30 31.54 0.67 -3.48
C THR A 30 30.99 0.65 -4.91
N GLU A 31 31.11 1.74 -5.66
CA GLU A 31 30.59 1.87 -7.02
C GLU A 31 31.19 0.85 -8.00
N GLY A 32 30.31 0.19 -8.78
CA GLY A 32 30.70 -0.78 -9.81
C GLY A 32 31.32 -2.09 -9.28
N LYS A 33 31.38 -2.28 -7.96
CA LYS A 33 32.00 -3.46 -7.34
C LYS A 33 30.94 -4.49 -6.96
N ILE A 34 30.83 -5.54 -7.77
CA ILE A 34 29.86 -6.65 -7.60
C ILE A 34 29.88 -7.22 -6.16
N PHE A 35 31.07 -7.43 -5.59
CA PHE A 35 31.22 -7.98 -4.23
C PHE A 35 30.78 -7.02 -3.12
N LEU A 36 30.51 -5.75 -3.43
CA LEU A 36 30.13 -4.70 -2.48
C LEU A 36 28.73 -4.12 -2.76
N GLU A 37 27.94 -4.74 -3.65
CA GLU A 37 26.59 -4.28 -4.00
C GLU A 37 25.67 -4.19 -2.78
N THR A 38 25.73 -5.18 -1.88
CA THR A 38 24.96 -5.16 -0.63
C THR A 38 25.38 -4.02 0.29
N SER A 39 26.68 -3.78 0.44
CA SER A 39 27.19 -2.63 1.22
C SER A 39 26.74 -1.31 0.58
N ARG A 40 26.83 -1.18 -0.75
CA ARG A 40 26.35 -0.02 -1.52
C ARG A 40 24.86 0.24 -1.30
N ALA A 41 24.05 -0.81 -1.36
CA ALA A 41 22.61 -0.72 -1.15
C ALA A 41 22.28 -0.17 0.25
N ARG A 42 22.92 -0.71 1.28
CA ARG A 42 22.71 -0.29 2.68
C ARG A 42 23.11 1.17 2.93
N VAL A 43 24.26 1.62 2.42
CA VAL A 43 24.65 3.04 2.56
C VAL A 43 23.77 3.97 1.73
N THR A 44 23.27 3.51 0.58
CA THR A 44 22.34 4.28 -0.26
C THR A 44 20.96 4.38 0.39
N LEU A 45 20.50 3.33 1.08
CA LEU A 45 19.31 3.37 1.92
C LEU A 45 19.45 4.40 3.05
N ALA A 46 20.58 4.40 3.75
CA ALA A 46 20.83 5.40 4.79
C ALA A 46 20.73 6.84 4.24
N LEU A 47 21.33 7.11 3.08
CA LEU A 47 21.22 8.42 2.41
C LEU A 47 19.80 8.76 1.98
N SER A 48 19.06 7.78 1.44
CA SER A 48 17.65 7.94 1.05
C SER A 48 16.79 8.34 2.26
N LEU A 49 16.95 7.64 3.39
CA LEU A 49 16.26 7.98 4.65
C LEU A 49 16.63 9.37 5.17
N HIS A 50 17.86 9.83 4.95
CA HIS A 50 18.25 11.20 5.28
C HIS A 50 17.49 12.22 4.42
N HIS A 51 17.38 12.00 3.11
CA HIS A 51 16.60 12.88 2.23
C HIS A 51 15.11 12.87 2.54
N GLU A 52 14.54 11.73 2.90
CA GLU A 52 13.15 11.67 3.39
C GLU A 52 12.97 12.46 4.70
N ARG A 53 13.93 12.37 5.62
CA ARG A 53 13.90 13.18 6.85
C ARG A 53 13.91 14.68 6.53
N LEU A 54 14.75 15.12 5.59
CA LEU A 54 14.73 16.50 5.10
C LEU A 54 13.38 16.87 4.50
N ALA A 55 12.75 15.98 3.73
CA ALA A 55 11.41 16.21 3.20
C ALA A 55 10.37 16.44 4.31
N SER A 56 10.44 15.67 5.40
CA SER A 56 9.52 15.81 6.55
C SER A 56 9.74 17.09 7.37
N GLN A 57 10.92 17.70 7.27
CA GLN A 57 11.30 18.91 8.01
C GLN A 57 11.20 20.19 7.18
N ALA A 58 11.08 20.05 5.85
CA ALA A 58 10.98 21.18 4.94
C ALA A 58 9.67 21.94 5.17
N SER A 59 9.76 23.28 5.22
CA SER A 59 8.59 24.15 5.33
C SER A 59 7.97 24.48 3.97
N ASP A 60 8.76 24.46 2.90
CA ASP A 60 8.28 24.64 1.53
C ASP A 60 7.91 23.26 0.91
N PRO A 61 6.65 23.06 0.47
CA PRO A 61 6.22 21.84 -0.22
C PRO A 61 7.08 21.49 -1.45
N ALA A 62 7.62 22.49 -2.17
CA ALA A 62 8.48 22.24 -3.33
C ALA A 62 9.84 21.65 -2.92
N GLU A 63 10.44 22.17 -1.83
CA GLU A 63 11.67 21.63 -1.26
C GLU A 63 11.46 20.24 -0.64
N ALA A 64 10.32 20.04 0.02
CA ALA A 64 9.92 18.74 0.55
C ALA A 64 9.82 17.71 -0.57
N LEU A 65 9.12 18.03 -1.66
CA LEU A 65 8.97 17.16 -2.82
C LEU A 65 10.32 16.85 -3.47
N LYS A 66 11.19 17.85 -3.64
CA LYS A 66 12.55 17.64 -4.19
C LYS A 66 13.35 16.65 -3.34
N SER A 67 13.26 16.78 -2.02
CA SER A 67 13.97 15.89 -1.09
C SER A 67 13.39 14.47 -1.12
N ALA A 68 12.07 14.32 -1.15
CA ALA A 68 11.41 13.02 -1.29
C ALA A 68 11.72 12.34 -2.64
N GLN A 69 11.75 13.10 -3.73
CA GLN A 69 12.15 12.61 -5.05
C GLN A 69 13.60 12.11 -5.03
N THR A 70 14.52 12.88 -4.41
CA THR A 70 15.91 12.45 -4.24
C THR A 70 16.01 11.14 -3.48
N ALA A 71 15.25 10.98 -2.39
CA ALA A 71 15.18 9.73 -1.63
C ALA A 71 14.71 8.55 -2.50
N SER A 72 13.64 8.76 -3.28
CA SER A 72 13.05 7.74 -4.16
C SER A 72 14.01 7.33 -5.29
N ASP A 73 14.67 8.29 -5.93
CA ASP A 73 15.58 8.05 -7.05
C ASP A 73 16.81 7.25 -6.59
N LEU A 74 17.40 7.62 -5.46
CA LEU A 74 18.53 6.91 -4.86
C LEU A 74 18.28 5.41 -4.69
N LEU A 75 17.09 5.03 -4.19
CA LEU A 75 16.75 3.63 -4.03
C LEU A 75 16.30 2.97 -5.33
N SER A 76 15.60 3.69 -6.21
CA SER A 76 15.09 3.15 -7.48
C SER A 76 16.20 2.74 -8.44
N ASP A 77 17.38 3.35 -8.33
CA ASP A 77 18.57 2.99 -9.12
C ASP A 77 19.17 1.63 -8.72
N LEU A 78 18.82 1.10 -7.54
CA LEU A 78 19.31 -0.20 -7.07
C LEU A 78 18.45 -1.34 -7.61
N GLN A 79 19.06 -2.26 -8.36
CA GLN A 79 18.42 -3.50 -8.81
C GLN A 79 18.67 -4.65 -7.82
N VAL A 80 18.22 -4.46 -6.57
CA VAL A 80 18.48 -5.36 -5.44
C VAL A 80 18.05 -6.81 -5.68
N GLU A 81 17.05 -7.03 -6.54
CA GLU A 81 16.60 -8.36 -6.95
C GLU A 81 17.73 -9.20 -7.56
N THR A 82 18.71 -8.56 -8.20
CA THR A 82 19.84 -9.20 -8.88
C THR A 82 21.02 -9.52 -7.94
N TYR A 83 21.07 -8.92 -6.75
CA TYR A 83 22.24 -9.00 -5.86
C TYR A 83 22.38 -10.38 -5.23
N SER A 84 23.36 -11.16 -5.66
CA SER A 84 23.52 -12.55 -5.22
C SER A 84 23.85 -12.71 -3.72
N SER A 85 24.54 -11.73 -3.13
CA SER A 85 24.97 -11.76 -1.73
C SER A 85 23.92 -11.24 -0.73
N MET A 86 22.82 -10.67 -1.22
CA MET A 86 21.74 -10.13 -0.39
C MET A 86 20.70 -11.21 -0.08
N SER A 87 20.26 -11.29 1.17
CA SER A 87 19.23 -12.25 1.57
C SER A 87 17.89 -11.96 0.88
N ARG A 88 17.07 -12.98 0.66
CA ARG A 88 15.75 -12.82 0.02
C ARG A 88 14.83 -11.88 0.81
N ARG A 89 14.93 -11.91 2.14
CA ARG A 89 14.19 -11.01 3.03
C ARG A 89 14.62 -9.56 2.82
N GLU A 90 15.91 -9.28 2.90
CA GLU A 90 16.47 -7.94 2.71
C GLU A 90 16.12 -7.39 1.32
N LYS A 91 16.21 -8.21 0.26
CA LYS A 91 15.74 -7.80 -1.09
C LYS A 91 14.28 -7.37 -1.09
N THR A 92 13.44 -8.12 -0.39
CA THR A 92 12.00 -7.82 -0.31
C THR A 92 11.78 -6.52 0.47
N GLU A 93 12.50 -6.30 1.57
CA GLU A 93 12.47 -5.03 2.33
C GLU A 93 12.87 -3.85 1.45
N PHE A 94 13.94 -3.95 0.67
CA PHE A 94 14.33 -2.91 -0.29
C PHE A 94 13.28 -2.66 -1.38
N LEU A 95 12.70 -3.71 -1.97
CA LEU A 95 11.65 -3.57 -2.98
C LEU A 95 10.41 -2.86 -2.42
N LEU A 96 10.00 -3.21 -1.20
CA LEU A 96 8.88 -2.56 -0.53
C LEU A 96 9.18 -1.11 -0.19
N GLU A 97 10.41 -0.80 0.22
CA GLU A 97 10.84 0.57 0.51
C GLU A 97 10.89 1.45 -0.74
N GLN A 98 11.39 0.90 -1.87
CA GLN A 98 11.30 1.54 -3.18
C GLN A 98 9.85 1.86 -3.55
N MET A 99 8.94 0.90 -3.40
CA MET A 99 7.51 1.10 -3.67
C MET A 99 6.90 2.17 -2.74
N ARG A 100 7.25 2.15 -1.45
CA ARG A 100 6.74 3.12 -0.47
C ARG A 100 7.16 4.55 -0.81
N LEU A 101 8.43 4.78 -1.16
CA LEU A 101 8.90 6.10 -1.59
C LEU A 101 8.24 6.56 -2.89
N LEU A 102 7.97 5.66 -3.83
CA LEU A 102 7.22 5.98 -5.04
C LEU A 102 5.80 6.44 -4.71
N VAL A 103 5.10 5.75 -3.80
CA VAL A 103 3.77 6.18 -3.32
C VAL A 103 3.85 7.55 -2.65
N LEU A 104 4.84 7.79 -1.80
CA LEU A 104 5.05 9.09 -1.15
C LEU A 104 5.20 10.21 -2.18
N VAL A 105 6.12 10.04 -3.13
CA VAL A 105 6.39 11.04 -4.18
C VAL A 105 5.16 11.24 -5.08
N ALA A 106 4.44 10.17 -5.42
CA ALA A 106 3.22 10.26 -6.23
C ALA A 106 2.19 11.17 -5.56
N ASN A 107 1.93 10.94 -4.27
CA ASN A 107 0.98 11.73 -3.49
C ASN A 107 1.42 13.19 -3.37
N MET A 108 2.70 13.43 -3.03
CA MET A 108 3.23 14.79 -2.92
C MET A 108 3.15 15.56 -4.24
N LYS A 109 3.39 14.89 -5.38
CA LYS A 109 3.22 15.51 -6.71
C LYS A 109 1.76 15.88 -6.98
N THR A 110 0.82 15.02 -6.60
CA THR A 110 -0.61 15.31 -6.74
C THR A 110 -1.04 16.49 -5.87
N GLU A 111 -0.46 16.66 -4.68
CA GLU A 111 -0.76 17.76 -3.74
C GLU A 111 -0.16 19.10 -4.18
N VAL A 112 1.09 19.10 -4.65
CA VAL A 112 1.81 20.32 -5.08
C VAL A 112 1.43 20.75 -6.51
N GLY A 113 1.18 19.76 -7.37
CA GLY A 113 0.94 19.94 -8.80
C GLY A 113 -0.52 19.88 -9.20
N LYS A 114 -0.76 19.52 -10.47
CA LYS A 114 -2.12 19.24 -10.98
C LYS A 114 -2.52 17.79 -10.72
N SER A 115 -3.81 17.51 -10.83
CA SER A 115 -4.46 16.20 -10.59
C SER A 115 -4.02 15.02 -11.48
N GLN A 116 -2.93 15.15 -12.24
CA GLN A 116 -2.31 14.06 -13.03
C GLN A 116 -0.80 13.94 -12.78
N GLU A 117 -0.22 14.78 -11.92
CA GLU A 117 1.18 14.65 -11.52
C GLU A 117 1.31 13.52 -10.49
N GLY A 118 2.25 12.60 -10.73
CA GLY A 118 2.44 11.38 -9.90
C GLY A 118 2.10 10.07 -10.60
N GLU A 119 1.41 10.10 -11.77
CA GLU A 119 1.05 8.87 -12.51
C GLU A 119 2.26 8.03 -12.92
N ALA A 120 3.38 8.68 -13.26
CA ALA A 120 4.62 7.98 -13.57
C ALA A 120 5.12 7.15 -12.39
N GLU A 121 5.02 7.67 -11.16
CA GLU A 121 5.37 6.96 -9.94
C GLU A 121 4.41 5.81 -9.66
N TRP A 122 3.11 5.99 -9.83
CA TRP A 122 2.12 4.91 -9.69
C TRP A 122 2.37 3.75 -10.67
N ILE A 123 2.74 4.05 -11.91
CA ILE A 123 3.16 3.02 -12.88
C ILE A 123 4.38 2.24 -12.34
N LYS A 124 5.37 2.94 -11.77
CA LYS A 124 6.54 2.30 -11.14
C LYS A 124 6.15 1.46 -9.92
N VAL A 125 5.20 1.89 -9.09
CA VAL A 125 4.67 1.09 -7.96
C VAL A 125 4.13 -0.24 -8.47
N ARG A 126 3.32 -0.24 -9.53
CA ARG A 126 2.82 -1.49 -10.15
C ARG A 126 3.97 -2.38 -10.65
N VAL A 127 4.99 -1.77 -11.28
CA VAL A 127 6.15 -2.52 -11.77
C VAL A 127 6.91 -3.16 -10.60
N GLY A 128 7.16 -2.41 -9.52
CA GLY A 128 7.79 -2.91 -8.29
C GLY A 128 6.97 -4.03 -7.64
N GLY A 129 5.64 -3.89 -7.61
CA GLY A 129 4.75 -4.91 -7.06
C GLY A 129 4.84 -6.26 -7.76
N ARG A 130 5.15 -6.29 -9.06
CA ARG A 130 5.39 -7.54 -9.82
C ARG A 130 6.74 -8.21 -9.53
N LYS A 131 7.69 -7.48 -8.95
CA LYS A 131 9.00 -8.03 -8.53
C LYS A 131 8.92 -8.76 -7.19
N VAL A 132 7.91 -8.45 -6.37
CA VAL A 132 7.72 -9.08 -5.06
C VAL A 132 7.17 -10.50 -5.24
N ASN A 133 7.79 -11.47 -4.58
CA ASN A 133 7.37 -12.86 -4.65
C ASN A 133 6.30 -13.17 -3.60
N GLU A 134 5.03 -13.21 -4.02
CA GLU A 134 3.91 -13.53 -3.11
C GLU A 134 4.01 -14.90 -2.43
N GLY A 135 4.74 -15.87 -3.00
CA GLY A 135 5.00 -17.15 -2.35
C GLY A 135 5.85 -16.99 -1.08
N PHE A 136 6.87 -16.12 -1.13
CA PHE A 136 7.72 -15.80 0.02
C PHE A 136 6.94 -15.10 1.14
N LEU A 137 5.99 -14.23 0.77
CA LEU A 137 5.14 -13.51 1.72
C LEU A 137 4.17 -14.43 2.50
N LYS A 138 3.94 -15.66 2.04
CA LYS A 138 3.10 -16.64 2.75
C LYS A 138 3.81 -17.33 3.91
N GLU A 139 5.14 -17.23 3.97
CA GLU A 139 5.93 -17.81 5.05
C GLU A 139 5.68 -17.04 6.35
N ALA A 140 5.49 -17.75 7.47
CA ALA A 140 5.05 -17.16 8.74
C ALA A 140 6.00 -16.06 9.27
N GLU A 141 7.29 -16.20 9.02
CA GLU A 141 8.33 -15.24 9.40
C GLU A 141 8.33 -13.94 8.57
N ASN A 142 7.62 -13.91 7.44
CA ASN A 142 7.55 -12.76 6.53
C ASN A 142 6.16 -12.10 6.54
N GLU A 143 5.38 -12.37 7.58
CA GLU A 143 4.04 -11.80 7.72
C GLU A 143 4.06 -10.26 7.74
N ASP A 144 5.06 -9.66 8.37
CA ASP A 144 5.24 -8.21 8.39
C ASP A 144 5.46 -7.63 6.99
N LEU A 145 6.22 -8.33 6.14
CA LEU A 145 6.43 -7.96 4.73
C LEU A 145 5.15 -8.14 3.92
N LYS A 146 4.36 -9.19 4.19
CA LYS A 146 3.07 -9.42 3.56
C LYS A 146 2.10 -8.27 3.82
N LEU A 147 2.01 -7.81 5.07
CA LEU A 147 1.14 -6.70 5.45
C LEU A 147 1.56 -5.40 4.77
N LYS A 148 2.86 -5.06 4.81
CA LYS A 148 3.41 -3.88 4.11
C LYS A 148 3.15 -3.92 2.60
N TYR A 149 3.34 -5.09 1.97
CA TYR A 149 3.09 -5.27 0.55
C TYR A 149 1.64 -4.98 0.19
N TYR A 150 0.69 -5.63 0.87
CA TYR A 150 -0.72 -5.45 0.52
C TYR A 150 -1.24 -4.06 0.91
N GLU A 151 -0.69 -3.40 1.93
CA GLU A 151 -0.99 -1.98 2.19
C GLU A 151 -0.66 -1.10 0.97
N LEU A 152 0.52 -1.29 0.36
CA LEU A 152 0.93 -0.54 -0.83
C LEU A 152 0.06 -0.91 -2.06
N MET A 153 -0.28 -2.19 -2.21
CA MET A 153 -1.14 -2.64 -3.31
C MET A 153 -2.57 -2.14 -3.17
N ILE A 154 -3.10 -2.02 -1.94
CA ILE A 154 -4.39 -1.39 -1.66
C ILE A 154 -4.34 0.09 -2.06
N LYS A 155 -3.31 0.84 -1.64
CA LYS A 155 -3.15 2.26 -2.04
C LYS A 155 -3.14 2.41 -3.56
N TYR A 156 -2.38 1.56 -4.25
CA TYR A 156 -2.35 1.53 -5.71
C TYR A 156 -3.73 1.21 -6.33
N ALA A 157 -4.44 0.21 -5.82
CA ALA A 157 -5.75 -0.16 -6.33
C ALA A 157 -6.79 0.97 -6.13
N LEU A 158 -6.78 1.62 -4.96
CA LEU A 158 -7.70 2.72 -4.65
C LEU A 158 -7.41 3.98 -5.48
N HIS A 159 -6.13 4.29 -5.74
CA HIS A 159 -5.75 5.37 -6.67
C HIS A 159 -6.39 5.19 -8.04
N ASN A 160 -6.45 3.95 -8.53
CA ASN A 160 -7.03 3.60 -9.82
C ASN A 160 -8.55 3.33 -9.78
N ALA A 161 -9.21 3.50 -8.62
CA ALA A 161 -10.59 3.06 -8.37
C ALA A 161 -10.85 1.57 -8.74
N SER A 162 -9.82 0.73 -8.66
CA SER A 162 -9.88 -0.71 -8.89
C SER A 162 -10.40 -1.44 -7.65
N TYR A 163 -11.67 -1.22 -7.31
CA TYR A 163 -12.25 -1.68 -6.03
C TYR A 163 -12.22 -3.20 -5.84
N LEU A 164 -12.40 -3.99 -6.91
CA LEU A 164 -12.30 -5.45 -6.83
C LEU A 164 -10.89 -5.90 -6.42
N ASP A 165 -9.85 -5.23 -6.95
CA ASP A 165 -8.46 -5.53 -6.59
C ASP A 165 -8.18 -5.11 -5.15
N ALA A 166 -8.69 -3.95 -4.72
CA ALA A 166 -8.61 -3.54 -3.32
C ALA A 166 -9.26 -4.60 -2.39
N ALA A 167 -10.46 -5.07 -2.71
CA ALA A 167 -11.14 -6.12 -1.95
C ALA A 167 -10.32 -7.42 -1.88
N LYS A 168 -9.72 -7.85 -3.00
CA LYS A 168 -8.83 -9.02 -3.03
C LYS A 168 -7.59 -8.84 -2.16
N HIS A 169 -6.95 -7.67 -2.20
CA HIS A 169 -5.78 -7.38 -1.37
C HIS A 169 -6.14 -7.34 0.11
N TYR A 170 -7.27 -6.72 0.48
CA TYR A 170 -7.79 -6.80 1.85
C TYR A 170 -8.12 -8.24 2.26
N TYR A 171 -8.65 -9.07 1.36
CA TYR A 171 -8.87 -10.49 1.63
C TYR A 171 -7.55 -11.23 1.93
N LYS A 172 -6.46 -10.92 1.19
CA LYS A 172 -5.13 -11.45 1.49
C LYS A 172 -4.59 -11.00 2.85
N VAL A 173 -4.88 -9.77 3.26
CA VAL A 173 -4.57 -9.25 4.60
C VAL A 173 -5.37 -10.01 5.66
N TRP A 174 -6.68 -10.17 5.47
CA TRP A 174 -7.57 -10.85 6.41
C TRP A 174 -7.23 -12.32 6.60
N GLU A 175 -6.81 -13.03 5.55
CA GLU A 175 -6.35 -14.42 5.63
C GLU A 175 -5.05 -14.60 6.45
N THR A 176 -4.39 -13.51 6.85
CA THR A 176 -3.17 -13.55 7.65
C THR A 176 -3.48 -13.98 9.09
N PRO A 177 -2.77 -14.97 9.66
CA PRO A 177 -3.09 -15.52 10.99
C PRO A 177 -3.20 -14.47 12.11
N SER A 178 -2.25 -13.53 12.22
CA SER A 178 -2.32 -12.49 13.27
C SER A 178 -3.50 -11.55 13.10
N ILE A 179 -3.89 -11.24 11.86
CA ILE A 179 -5.05 -10.40 11.55
C ILE A 179 -6.34 -11.13 11.86
N LYS A 180 -6.45 -12.39 11.42
CA LYS A 180 -7.65 -13.21 11.58
C LYS A 180 -7.95 -13.53 13.04
N ALA A 181 -6.92 -13.63 13.87
CA ALA A 181 -7.07 -13.83 15.31
C ALA A 181 -7.70 -12.63 16.04
N GLU A 182 -7.62 -11.41 15.49
CA GLU A 182 -8.19 -10.20 16.06
C GLU A 182 -9.65 -9.98 15.60
N THR A 183 -10.57 -10.82 16.09
CA THR A 183 -11.99 -10.84 15.68
C THR A 183 -12.77 -9.56 16.01
N GLU A 184 -12.27 -8.72 16.92
CA GLU A 184 -12.84 -7.41 17.28
C GLU A 184 -11.92 -6.23 16.90
N GLY A 185 -10.75 -6.52 16.34
CA GLY A 185 -9.72 -5.54 15.98
C GLY A 185 -9.49 -5.49 14.47
N ARG A 186 -8.22 -5.65 14.06
CA ARG A 186 -7.84 -5.55 12.64
C ARG A 186 -8.56 -6.57 11.76
N GLY A 187 -8.83 -7.77 12.27
CA GLY A 187 -9.58 -8.80 11.55
C GLY A 187 -10.96 -8.34 11.14
N ARG A 188 -11.72 -7.75 12.09
CA ARG A 188 -13.03 -7.18 11.83
C ARG A 188 -12.96 -6.05 10.80
N SER A 189 -12.15 -5.02 11.06
CA SER A 189 -12.06 -3.86 10.16
C SER A 189 -11.66 -4.25 8.74
N THR A 190 -10.72 -5.21 8.61
CA THR A 190 -10.32 -5.73 7.30
C THR A 190 -11.49 -6.40 6.58
N LEU A 191 -12.29 -7.22 7.27
CA LEU A 191 -13.47 -7.87 6.68
C LEU A 191 -14.53 -6.85 6.25
N GLU A 192 -14.73 -5.78 7.04
CA GLU A 192 -15.62 -4.68 6.67
C GLU A 192 -15.14 -3.99 5.37
N TYR A 193 -13.84 -3.67 5.25
CA TYR A 193 -13.27 -3.11 4.03
C TYR A 193 -13.46 -4.03 2.81
N ILE A 194 -13.30 -5.35 2.98
CA ILE A 194 -13.55 -6.31 1.89
C ILE A 194 -14.97 -6.16 1.35
N VAL A 195 -15.96 -6.10 2.26
CA VAL A 195 -17.37 -5.94 1.87
C VAL A 195 -17.58 -4.60 1.17
N TYR A 196 -17.09 -3.50 1.73
CA TYR A 196 -17.29 -2.18 1.13
C TYR A 196 -16.70 -2.08 -0.28
N TYR A 197 -15.49 -2.59 -0.49
CA TYR A 197 -14.86 -2.52 -1.81
C TYR A 197 -15.42 -3.54 -2.82
N VAL A 198 -15.92 -4.70 -2.36
CA VAL A 198 -16.53 -5.67 -3.29
C VAL A 198 -17.90 -5.20 -3.79
N VAL A 199 -18.68 -4.47 -2.98
CA VAL A 199 -19.97 -3.88 -3.42
C VAL A 199 -19.79 -2.64 -4.29
N LEU A 200 -18.63 -1.97 -4.20
CA LEU A 200 -18.24 -0.86 -5.07
C LEU A 200 -17.77 -1.33 -6.46
N ALA A 201 -17.26 -2.55 -6.55
CA ALA A 201 -16.76 -3.11 -7.79
C ALA A 201 -17.86 -3.34 -8.83
N SER A 202 -17.54 -3.08 -10.10
CA SER A 202 -18.42 -3.43 -11.22
C SER A 202 -18.77 -4.91 -11.24
N HIS A 203 -19.98 -5.22 -11.69
CA HIS A 203 -20.41 -6.61 -11.80
C HIS A 203 -19.49 -7.41 -12.73
N SER A 204 -19.03 -8.56 -12.24
CA SER A 204 -18.26 -9.55 -12.99
C SER A 204 -18.40 -10.92 -12.31
N ASN A 205 -18.06 -11.99 -13.03
CA ASN A 205 -18.09 -13.35 -12.46
C ASN A 205 -17.22 -13.46 -11.20
N GLU A 206 -16.07 -12.79 -11.18
CA GLU A 206 -15.14 -12.82 -10.06
C GLU A 206 -15.67 -12.03 -8.85
N GLN A 207 -16.29 -10.88 -9.10
CA GLN A 207 -16.95 -10.08 -8.07
C GLN A 207 -18.13 -10.85 -7.45
N SER A 208 -18.95 -11.50 -8.27
CA SER A 208 -20.08 -12.31 -7.82
C SER A 208 -19.63 -13.53 -7.02
N ASP A 209 -18.61 -14.27 -7.47
CA ASP A 209 -18.01 -15.38 -6.71
C ASP A 209 -17.52 -14.93 -5.33
N MET A 210 -16.84 -13.78 -5.29
CA MET A 210 -16.33 -13.23 -4.03
C MET A 210 -17.47 -12.83 -3.07
N LEU A 211 -18.53 -12.18 -3.56
CA LEU A 211 -19.73 -11.88 -2.78
C LEU A 211 -20.38 -13.15 -2.20
N HIS A 212 -20.55 -14.19 -3.02
CA HIS A 212 -21.12 -15.46 -2.57
C HIS A 212 -20.24 -16.14 -1.53
N ARG A 213 -18.91 -16.11 -1.67
CA ARG A 213 -18.00 -16.63 -0.65
C ARG A 213 -18.11 -15.86 0.66
N LEU A 214 -18.10 -14.53 0.61
CA LEU A 214 -18.23 -13.67 1.79
C LEU A 214 -19.57 -13.88 2.51
N TYR A 215 -20.67 -13.97 1.76
CA TYR A 215 -22.00 -14.21 2.33
C TYR A 215 -22.10 -15.53 3.10
N ASN A 216 -21.33 -16.54 2.70
CA ASN A 216 -21.27 -17.83 3.38
C ASN A 216 -20.19 -17.90 4.47
N ASP A 217 -19.42 -16.82 4.70
CA ASP A 217 -18.36 -16.79 5.70
C ASP A 217 -18.94 -16.61 7.12
N PRO A 218 -18.67 -17.53 8.07
CA PRO A 218 -19.18 -17.43 9.43
C PRO A 218 -18.73 -16.20 10.21
N GLU A 219 -17.57 -15.61 9.88
CA GLU A 219 -17.09 -14.39 10.53
C GLU A 219 -17.87 -13.18 10.06
N LEU A 220 -18.28 -13.13 8.78
CA LEU A 220 -19.11 -12.03 8.29
C LEU A 220 -20.50 -12.06 8.93
N ALA A 221 -21.06 -13.24 9.17
CA ALA A 221 -22.36 -13.41 9.83
C ALA A 221 -22.42 -12.82 11.26
N LYS A 222 -21.27 -12.51 11.87
CA LYS A 222 -21.17 -11.83 13.18
C LYS A 222 -21.22 -10.30 13.06
N ILE A 223 -21.24 -9.77 11.84
CA ILE A 223 -21.19 -8.34 11.56
C ILE A 223 -22.46 -7.94 10.79
N ASP A 224 -23.53 -7.68 11.54
CA ASP A 224 -24.89 -7.56 11.01
C ASP A 224 -25.02 -6.60 9.82
N LEU A 225 -24.43 -5.41 9.89
CA LEU A 225 -24.53 -4.41 8.81
C LEU A 225 -23.95 -4.95 7.51
N GLN A 226 -22.72 -5.46 7.56
CA GLN A 226 -21.96 -5.91 6.40
C GLN A 226 -22.54 -7.21 5.84
N TYR A 227 -22.98 -8.14 6.70
CA TYR A 227 -23.70 -9.33 6.28
C TYR A 227 -24.97 -9.00 5.50
N ASN A 228 -25.81 -8.12 6.04
CA ASN A 228 -27.06 -7.72 5.39
C ASN A 228 -26.80 -6.91 4.10
N LEU A 229 -25.78 -6.05 4.09
CA LEU A 229 -25.36 -5.35 2.87
C LEU A 229 -24.92 -6.35 1.80
N THR A 230 -24.04 -7.30 2.12
CA THR A 230 -23.62 -8.37 1.19
C THR A 230 -24.82 -9.18 0.70
N LYS A 231 -25.76 -9.52 1.58
CA LYS A 231 -26.99 -10.24 1.22
C LYS A 231 -27.76 -9.52 0.11
N CYS A 232 -27.92 -8.20 0.20
CA CYS A 232 -28.62 -7.42 -0.82
C CYS A 232 -28.01 -7.60 -2.22
N PHE A 233 -26.69 -7.72 -2.32
CA PHE A 233 -25.96 -7.93 -3.58
C PHE A 233 -25.86 -9.41 -4.02
N VAL A 234 -26.27 -10.35 -3.17
CA VAL A 234 -26.28 -11.80 -3.48
C VAL A 234 -27.68 -12.28 -3.86
N THR A 235 -28.72 -11.69 -3.27
CA THR A 235 -30.11 -12.03 -3.56
C THR A 235 -30.58 -11.42 -4.88
N ARG A 236 -31.47 -12.13 -5.60
CA ARG A 236 -32.14 -11.64 -6.82
C ARG A 236 -33.30 -10.68 -6.54
N GLU A 237 -33.28 -10.02 -5.40
CA GLU A 237 -34.30 -9.03 -5.04
C GLU A 237 -33.94 -7.69 -5.66
N LEU A 238 -34.93 -6.98 -6.19
CA LEU A 238 -34.73 -5.66 -6.77
C LEU A 238 -34.25 -4.69 -5.68
N MET A 239 -32.99 -4.30 -5.73
CA MET A 239 -32.47 -3.25 -4.88
C MET A 239 -32.95 -1.88 -5.36
N ARG A 240 -33.39 -1.04 -4.43
CA ARG A 240 -33.73 0.36 -4.72
C ARG A 240 -32.84 1.26 -3.88
N TRP A 241 -32.21 2.24 -4.54
CA TRP A 241 -31.30 3.18 -3.88
C TRP A 241 -31.89 3.82 -2.61
N PRO A 242 -33.13 4.35 -2.58
CA PRO A 242 -33.70 4.92 -1.36
C PRO A 242 -33.78 3.93 -0.18
N GLY A 243 -33.91 2.63 -0.45
CA GLY A 243 -33.88 1.59 0.57
C GLY A 243 -32.48 1.36 1.12
N ILE A 244 -31.47 1.28 0.24
CA ILE A 244 -30.07 1.13 0.65
C ILE A 244 -29.60 2.37 1.43
N GLU A 245 -29.87 3.56 0.90
CA GLU A 245 -29.54 4.82 1.56
C GLU A 245 -30.26 4.97 2.91
N GLY A 246 -31.55 4.63 2.98
CA GLY A 246 -32.32 4.73 4.21
C GLY A 246 -31.89 3.74 5.31
N LEU A 247 -31.53 2.51 4.93
CA LEU A 247 -31.16 1.46 5.89
C LEU A 247 -29.69 1.54 6.32
N TYR A 248 -28.78 1.80 5.38
CA TYR A 248 -27.34 1.70 5.62
C TYR A 248 -26.61 3.04 5.56
N GLY A 249 -27.22 4.07 4.96
CA GLY A 249 -26.50 5.30 4.60
C GLY A 249 -25.90 6.06 5.77
N ALA A 250 -26.62 6.19 6.88
CA ALA A 250 -26.10 6.87 8.07
C ALA A 250 -24.79 6.21 8.58
N GLN A 251 -24.80 4.89 8.71
CA GLN A 251 -23.66 4.12 9.21
C GLN A 251 -22.52 4.04 8.19
N LEU A 252 -22.82 3.85 6.90
CA LEU A 252 -21.81 3.82 5.86
C LEU A 252 -21.06 5.16 5.77
N ARG A 253 -21.78 6.28 5.87
CA ARG A 253 -21.22 7.64 5.82
C ARG A 253 -20.33 7.99 7.02
N GLU A 254 -20.35 7.21 8.10
CA GLU A 254 -19.42 7.35 9.23
C GLU A 254 -18.10 6.59 9.02
N THR A 255 -18.03 5.73 8.00
CA THR A 255 -16.81 4.98 7.69
C THR A 255 -15.81 5.82 6.92
N SER A 256 -14.53 5.49 7.02
CA SER A 256 -13.45 6.08 6.20
C SER A 256 -13.61 5.82 4.70
N VAL A 257 -14.42 4.84 4.30
CA VAL A 257 -14.66 4.54 2.88
C VAL A 257 -15.67 5.50 2.27
N PHE A 258 -16.76 5.82 2.97
CA PHE A 258 -17.85 6.64 2.41
C PHE A 258 -18.01 7.98 3.12
N ASP A 259 -16.96 8.46 3.78
CA ASP A 259 -16.96 9.77 4.44
C ASP A 259 -17.29 10.91 3.47
N ARG A 260 -17.49 12.12 4.01
CA ARG A 260 -17.86 13.31 3.22
C ARG A 260 -16.63 14.04 2.64
N THR A 261 -15.58 13.27 2.32
CA THR A 261 -14.45 13.78 1.54
C THR A 261 -14.76 13.64 0.05
N LYS A 262 -13.94 14.27 -0.80
CA LYS A 262 -14.07 14.13 -2.26
C LYS A 262 -14.04 12.67 -2.72
N ASP A 263 -13.15 11.86 -2.15
CA ASP A 263 -13.02 10.45 -2.51
C ASP A 263 -14.15 9.59 -1.91
N GLY A 264 -14.59 9.92 -0.70
CA GLY A 264 -15.73 9.26 -0.06
C GLY A 264 -17.05 9.54 -0.78
N ASP A 265 -17.29 10.76 -1.24
CA ASP A 265 -18.44 11.12 -2.06
C ASP A 265 -18.41 10.43 -3.43
N LYS A 266 -17.24 10.35 -4.07
CA LYS A 266 -17.07 9.56 -5.30
C LYS A 266 -17.44 8.09 -5.08
N ARG A 267 -16.94 7.47 -3.99
CA ARG A 267 -17.28 6.08 -3.64
C ARG A 267 -18.76 5.92 -3.32
N TRP A 268 -19.39 6.92 -2.71
CA TRP A 268 -20.83 6.92 -2.46
C TRP A 268 -21.65 6.94 -3.77
N GLU A 269 -21.25 7.75 -4.74
CA GLU A 269 -21.84 7.77 -6.09
C GLU A 269 -21.60 6.45 -6.83
N ASP A 270 -20.40 5.88 -6.72
CA ASP A 270 -20.09 4.56 -7.28
C ASP A 270 -21.01 3.49 -6.69
N LEU A 271 -21.24 3.48 -5.37
CA LEU A 271 -22.18 2.57 -4.73
C LEU A 271 -23.60 2.74 -5.27
N HIS A 272 -24.06 3.98 -5.46
CA HIS A 272 -25.36 4.25 -6.05
C HIS A 272 -25.47 3.66 -7.46
N MET A 273 -24.44 3.83 -8.30
CA MET A 273 -24.41 3.20 -9.62
C MET A 273 -24.50 1.67 -9.53
N ARG A 274 -23.76 1.03 -8.61
CA ARG A 274 -23.81 -0.44 -8.42
C ARG A 274 -25.16 -0.95 -7.98
N VAL A 275 -25.85 -0.20 -7.13
CA VAL A 275 -27.22 -0.53 -6.71
C VAL A 275 -28.20 -0.48 -7.88
N ILE A 276 -28.03 0.48 -8.82
CA ILE A 276 -28.85 0.58 -10.03
C ILE A 276 -28.54 -0.54 -11.02
N GLU A 277 -27.26 -0.89 -11.19
CA GLU A 277 -26.82 -1.96 -12.10
C GLU A 277 -27.26 -3.35 -11.65
N HIS A 278 -27.43 -3.56 -10.36
CA HIS A 278 -27.96 -4.80 -9.77
C HIS A 278 -29.48 -4.89 -10.00
N ILE A 279 -29.86 -5.06 -11.25
CA ILE A 279 -31.21 -5.47 -11.66
C ILE A 279 -31.19 -6.99 -11.70
N GLY A 280 -31.98 -7.61 -10.81
CA GLY A 280 -31.98 -9.06 -10.55
C GLY A 280 -32.32 -9.97 -11.73
#